data_AF-A0A2N0NFF5-F1
#
_entry.id   AF-A0A2N0NFF5-F1
#
_cell.length_a   1.000
_cell.length_b   1.000
_cell.length_c   1.000
_cell.angle_alpha   90.00
_cell.angle_beta   90.00
_cell.angle_gamma   90.00
#
_symmetry.space_group_name_H-M   'P 1'
#
loop_
_entity.id
_entity.type
_entity.pdbx_description
1 polymer ?
#
loop_
_entity_poly.entity_id
_entity_poly.type
_entity_poly.pdbx_seq_one_letter_code
_entity_poly.pdbx_strand_id
1 'polypeptide(L)'
;MKIFESTKIRISENLKLKKQIDEVQVENAEMKSILKTIDKTRELDYNETFNSAKNLKIRRKLVPKLRSALTSYFPASNGQLTKWLDCLHKSRHSHQRLMDRGKADENKYQVHSNNRVHDISNDL
;
A
#
# COMPACT_ATOMS: atom_id res chain seq x y z
N MET A 1 -20.88 -40.51 15.97
CA MET A 1 -21.35 -39.12 16.19
C MET A 1 -20.23 -38.06 16.10
N LYS A 2 -19.05 -38.26 16.70
CA LYS A 2 -17.94 -37.27 16.70
C LYS A 2 -17.43 -36.83 15.31
N ILE A 3 -17.30 -37.77 14.37
CA ILE A 3 -16.80 -37.49 13.01
C ILE A 3 -17.72 -36.53 12.23
N PHE A 4 -19.04 -36.64 12.43
CA PHE A 4 -20.01 -35.82 11.74
C PHE A 4 -19.95 -34.36 12.20
N GLU A 5 -19.79 -34.14 13.51
CA GLU A 5 -19.64 -32.80 14.08
C GLU A 5 -18.30 -32.14 13.69
N SER A 6 -17.19 -32.89 13.70
CA SER A 6 -15.90 -32.39 13.20
C SER A 6 -15.97 -31.96 11.73
N THR A 7 -16.76 -32.65 10.92
CA THR A 7 -16.93 -32.32 9.49
C THR A 7 -17.76 -31.06 9.31
N LYS A 8 -18.86 -30.89 10.07
CA LYS A 8 -19.66 -29.66 10.09
C LYS A 8 -18.83 -28.43 10.50
N ILE A 9 -18.02 -28.55 11.55
CA ILE A 9 -17.14 -27.47 12.03
C ILE A 9 -16.17 -27.05 10.93
N ARG A 10 -15.49 -28.01 10.30
CA ARG A 10 -14.53 -27.75 9.21
C ARG A 10 -15.18 -27.06 8.01
N ILE A 11 -16.41 -27.43 7.65
CA ILE A 11 -17.16 -26.79 6.57
C ILE A 11 -17.51 -25.34 6.93
N SER A 12 -17.97 -25.09 8.16
CA SER A 12 -18.29 -23.75 8.65
C SER A 12 -17.05 -22.82 8.64
N GLU A 13 -15.90 -23.33 9.09
CA GLU A 13 -14.63 -22.57 9.05
C GLU A 13 -14.20 -22.24 7.62
N ASN A 14 -14.29 -23.19 6.69
CA ASN A 14 -13.96 -22.94 5.28
C ASN A 14 -14.89 -21.91 4.62
N LEU A 15 -16.19 -21.94 4.94
CA LEU A 15 -17.15 -20.93 4.48
C LEU A 15 -16.80 -19.53 5.03
N LYS A 16 -16.37 -19.44 6.29
CA LYS A 16 -15.95 -18.19 6.92
C LYS A 16 -14.65 -17.64 6.32
N LEU A 17 -13.69 -18.52 6.03
CA LEU A 17 -12.44 -18.17 5.36
C LEU A 17 -12.69 -17.68 3.93
N LYS A 18 -13.57 -18.36 3.18
CA LYS A 18 -13.92 -17.95 1.81
C LYS A 18 -14.53 -16.55 1.77
N LYS A 19 -15.47 -16.24 2.68
CA LYS A 19 -16.04 -14.89 2.80
C LYS A 19 -14.98 -13.81 3.07
N GLN A 20 -14.04 -14.09 3.97
CA GLN A 20 -12.94 -13.15 4.26
C GLN A 20 -12.02 -12.95 3.05
N ILE A 21 -11.73 -14.03 2.31
CA ILE A 21 -10.91 -13.96 1.10
C ILE A 21 -11.61 -13.11 0.03
N ASP A 22 -12.90 -13.33 -0.20
CA ASP A 22 -13.67 -12.57 -1.18
C ASP A 22 -13.75 -11.07 -0.80
N GLU A 23 -13.96 -10.76 0.48
CA GLU A 23 -13.96 -9.39 1.01
C GLU A 23 -12.60 -8.70 0.80
N VAL A 24 -11.50 -9.36 1.16
CA VAL A 24 -10.12 -8.85 0.95
C VAL A 24 -9.81 -8.68 -0.55
N GLN A 25 -10.33 -9.54 -1.42
CA GLN A 25 -10.16 -9.38 -2.87
C GLN A 25 -10.92 -8.17 -3.41
N VAL A 26 -12.14 -7.93 -2.94
CA VAL A 26 -12.92 -6.74 -3.28
C VAL A 26 -12.19 -5.48 -2.83
N GLU A 27 -11.74 -5.41 -1.58
CA GLU A 27 -10.96 -4.27 -1.05
C GLU A 27 -9.68 -4.00 -1.87
N ASN A 28 -8.98 -5.06 -2.29
CA ASN A 28 -7.79 -4.94 -3.14
C ASN A 28 -8.11 -4.39 -4.54
N ALA A 29 -9.24 -4.80 -5.13
CA ALA A 29 -9.68 -4.30 -6.43
C ALA A 29 -10.09 -2.81 -6.34
N GLU A 30 -10.77 -2.44 -5.25
CA GLU A 30 -11.16 -1.06 -4.95
C GLU A 30 -9.93 -0.16 -4.79
N MET A 31 -8.95 -0.57 -3.97
CA MET A 31 -7.70 0.18 -3.79
C MET A 31 -6.91 0.30 -5.09
N LYS A 32 -6.85 -0.75 -5.93
CA LYS A 32 -6.23 -0.68 -7.26
C LYS A 32 -6.95 0.30 -8.18
N SER A 33 -8.27 0.36 -8.15
CA SER A 33 -9.07 1.31 -8.94
C SER A 33 -8.81 2.76 -8.51
N ILE A 34 -8.72 3.01 -7.20
CA ILE A 34 -8.35 4.31 -6.62
C ILE A 34 -6.94 4.71 -7.09
N LEU A 35 -5.96 3.82 -6.94
CA LEU A 35 -4.58 4.04 -7.38
C LEU A 35 -4.51 4.39 -8.86
N LYS A 36 -5.20 3.64 -9.73
CA LYS A 36 -5.22 3.87 -11.18
C LYS A 36 -5.88 5.20 -11.55
N THR A 37 -6.89 5.62 -10.81
CA THR A 37 -7.57 6.91 -11.01
C THR A 37 -6.70 8.07 -10.56
N ILE A 38 -6.08 7.97 -9.38
CA ILE A 38 -5.19 9.00 -8.83
C ILE A 38 -3.90 9.13 -9.65
N ASP A 39 -3.32 8.01 -10.08
CA ASP A 39 -2.06 8.00 -10.82
C ASP A 39 -2.16 8.67 -12.20
N LYS A 40 -3.34 8.62 -12.83
CA LYS A 40 -3.63 9.39 -14.05
C LYS A 40 -3.76 10.89 -13.79
N THR A 41 -4.24 11.27 -12.61
CA THR A 41 -4.50 12.67 -12.29
C THR A 41 -3.23 13.41 -11.84
N ARG A 42 -2.26 12.74 -11.19
CA ARG A 42 -1.00 13.33 -10.68
C ARG A 42 -1.14 14.74 -10.09
N GLU A 43 -2.30 15.07 -9.50
CA GLU A 43 -2.61 16.48 -9.22
C GLU A 43 -1.85 17.00 -7.99
N LEU A 44 -1.45 16.13 -7.06
CA LEU A 44 -0.75 16.50 -5.82
C LEU A 44 0.75 16.75 -6.05
N ASP A 45 1.27 17.79 -5.41
CA ASP A 45 2.69 18.10 -5.38
C ASP A 45 3.38 17.31 -4.25
N TYR A 46 4.16 16.31 -4.63
CA TYR A 46 4.87 15.44 -3.68
C TYR A 46 6.14 16.07 -3.10
N ASN A 47 6.60 17.22 -3.63
CA ASN A 47 7.74 17.96 -3.06
C ASN A 47 7.32 18.81 -1.86
N GLU A 48 6.02 19.10 -1.74
CA GLU A 48 5.45 19.82 -0.61
C GLU A 48 4.77 18.86 0.38
N THR A 49 4.46 19.35 1.58
CA THR A 49 3.69 18.56 2.54
C THR A 49 2.24 18.39 2.07
N PHE A 50 1.61 17.27 2.44
CA PHE A 50 0.22 16.98 2.08
C PHE A 50 -0.77 18.07 2.54
N ASN A 51 -0.42 18.83 3.58
CA ASN A 51 -1.23 19.92 4.13
C ASN A 51 -0.77 21.32 3.71
N SER A 52 0.11 21.44 2.72
CA SER A 52 0.50 22.74 2.17
C SER A 52 -0.69 23.47 1.56
N ALA A 53 -0.63 24.79 1.47
CA ALA A 53 -1.70 25.60 0.88
C ALA A 53 -1.99 25.20 -0.58
N LYS A 54 -0.95 24.79 -1.34
CA LYS A 54 -1.06 24.30 -2.71
C LYS A 54 -1.79 22.97 -2.77
N ASN A 55 -1.33 21.98 -2.00
CA ASN A 55 -1.94 20.65 -1.94
C ASN A 55 -3.35 20.67 -1.37
N LEU A 56 -3.66 21.59 -0.46
CA LEU A 56 -5.02 21.79 0.05
C LEU A 56 -5.99 22.25 -1.05
N LYS A 57 -5.56 23.18 -1.92
CA LYS A 57 -6.38 23.63 -3.07
C LYS A 57 -6.64 22.49 -4.06
N ILE A 58 -5.62 21.67 -4.33
CA ILE A 58 -5.76 20.48 -5.18
C ILE A 58 -6.74 19.48 -4.55
N ARG A 59 -6.53 19.14 -3.26
CA ARG A 59 -7.37 18.16 -2.54
C ARG A 59 -8.84 18.52 -2.53
N ARG A 60 -9.17 19.81 -2.37
CA ARG A 60 -10.56 20.31 -2.42
C ARG A 60 -11.24 20.02 -3.77
N LYS A 61 -10.49 20.00 -4.87
CA LYS A 61 -11.00 19.66 -6.21
C LYS A 61 -10.98 18.16 -6.46
N LEU A 62 -9.96 17.47 -5.97
CA LEU A 62 -9.72 16.05 -6.22
C LEU A 62 -10.69 15.13 -5.45
N VAL A 63 -10.96 15.43 -4.17
CA VAL A 63 -11.82 14.58 -3.33
C VAL A 63 -13.23 14.41 -3.90
N PRO A 64 -13.93 15.48 -4.36
CA PRO A 64 -15.23 15.34 -5.01
C PRO A 64 -15.18 14.52 -6.32
N LYS A 65 -14.14 14.72 -7.16
CA LYS A 65 -13.96 13.96 -8.40
C LYS A 65 -13.79 12.47 -8.12
N LEU A 66 -12.92 12.13 -7.16
CA LEU A 66 -12.69 10.75 -6.73
C LEU A 66 -13.97 10.15 -6.17
N ARG A 67 -14.68 10.87 -5.31
CA ARG A 67 -15.97 10.41 -4.79
C ARG A 67 -16.95 10.10 -5.91
N SER A 68 -17.11 10.99 -6.89
CA SER A 68 -18.01 10.75 -8.04
C SER A 68 -17.59 9.53 -8.87
N ALA A 69 -16.29 9.34 -9.12
CA ALA A 69 -15.78 8.21 -9.89
C ALA A 69 -15.90 6.87 -9.15
N LEU A 70 -15.82 6.91 -7.82
CA LEU A 70 -15.89 5.71 -6.97
C LEU A 70 -17.30 5.37 -6.55
N THR A 71 -18.26 6.29 -6.66
CA THR A 71 -19.66 6.10 -6.23
C THR A 71 -20.30 4.86 -6.87
N SER A 72 -19.93 4.50 -8.09
CA SER A 72 -20.42 3.29 -8.78
C SER A 72 -19.83 1.98 -8.25
N TYR A 73 -18.69 2.04 -7.55
CA TYR A 73 -17.99 0.87 -7.03
C TYR A 73 -18.22 0.72 -5.53
N PHE A 74 -18.07 1.81 -4.76
CA PHE A 74 -18.31 1.85 -3.32
C PHE A 74 -18.50 3.28 -2.80
N PRO A 75 -19.37 3.50 -1.80
CA PRO A 75 -19.60 4.80 -1.21
C PRO A 75 -18.52 5.15 -0.16
N ALA A 76 -17.44 5.82 -0.58
CA ALA A 76 -16.45 6.36 0.36
C ALA A 76 -16.80 7.79 0.84
N SER A 77 -16.62 8.04 2.13
CA SER A 77 -16.71 9.39 2.69
C SER A 77 -15.50 10.25 2.31
N ASN A 78 -15.69 11.57 2.29
CA ASN A 78 -14.59 12.52 2.01
C ASN A 78 -13.43 12.38 3.02
N GLY A 79 -13.73 12.01 4.27
CA GLY A 79 -12.73 11.77 5.31
C GLY A 79 -11.89 10.53 5.03
N GLN A 80 -12.52 9.43 4.60
CA GLN A 80 -11.80 8.21 4.19
C GLN A 80 -10.90 8.48 2.99
N LEU A 81 -11.43 9.13 1.94
CA LEU A 81 -10.65 9.51 0.76
C LEU A 81 -9.45 10.37 1.11
N THR A 82 -9.61 11.32 2.03
CA THR A 82 -8.51 12.18 2.50
C THR A 82 -7.43 11.39 3.23
N LYS A 83 -7.80 10.43 4.09
CA LYS A 83 -6.84 9.56 4.79
C LYS A 83 -6.06 8.68 3.81
N TRP A 84 -6.75 8.08 2.83
CA TRP A 84 -6.07 7.27 1.81
C TRP A 84 -5.12 8.10 0.95
N LEU A 85 -5.51 9.33 0.59
CA LEU A 85 -4.64 10.26 -0.12
C LEU A 85 -3.38 10.64 0.70
N ASP A 86 -3.51 10.84 2.01
CA ASP A 86 -2.37 11.09 2.90
C ASP A 86 -1.41 9.90 2.95
N CYS A 87 -1.93 8.68 3.07
CA CYS A 87 -1.12 7.45 3.04
C CYS A 87 -0.36 7.30 1.71
N LEU A 88 -1.05 7.52 0.58
CA LEU A 88 -0.44 7.47 -0.74
C LEU A 88 0.65 8.53 -0.92
N HIS A 89 0.41 9.74 -0.41
CA HIS A 89 1.38 10.82 -0.45
C HIS A 89 2.65 10.46 0.33
N LYS A 90 2.52 9.94 1.54
CA LYS A 90 3.65 9.49 2.36
C LYS A 90 4.44 8.38 1.70
N SER A 91 3.75 7.39 1.13
CA SER A 91 4.38 6.28 0.42
C SER A 91 5.20 6.77 -0.78
N ARG A 92 4.63 7.62 -1.64
CA ARG A 92 5.34 8.19 -2.80
C ARG A 92 6.51 9.07 -2.41
N HIS A 93 6.33 9.95 -1.43
CA HIS A 93 7.40 10.81 -0.93
C HIS A 93 8.57 9.99 -0.34
N SER A 94 8.27 8.93 0.40
CA SER A 94 9.29 8.00 0.91
C SER A 94 10.03 7.29 -0.23
N HIS A 95 9.29 6.77 -1.21
CA HIS A 95 9.86 6.10 -2.37
C HIS A 95 10.76 7.03 -3.19
N GLN A 96 10.34 8.28 -3.42
CA GLN A 96 11.15 9.29 -4.11
C GLN A 96 12.47 9.55 -3.36
N ARG A 97 12.41 9.72 -2.03
CA ARG A 97 13.62 9.88 -1.20
C ARG A 97 14.57 8.69 -1.28
N LEU A 98 14.05 7.46 -1.41
CA LEU A 98 14.88 6.28 -1.61
C LEU A 98 15.57 6.31 -2.98
N MET A 99 14.85 6.70 -4.05
CA MET A 99 15.42 6.83 -5.38
C MET A 99 16.48 7.93 -5.44
N ASP A 100 16.23 9.07 -4.79
CA ASP A 100 17.19 10.18 -4.73
C ASP A 100 18.45 9.80 -3.93
N ARG A 101 18.29 8.96 -2.89
CA ARG A 101 19.42 8.38 -2.14
C ARG A 101 20.19 7.35 -2.97
N GLY A 102 19.51 6.45 -3.68
CA GLY A 102 20.15 5.45 -4.53
C GLY A 102 20.99 6.10 -5.64
N LYS A 103 20.47 7.16 -6.27
CA LYS A 103 21.23 7.97 -7.24
C LYS A 103 22.41 8.72 -6.60
N ALA A 104 22.28 9.15 -5.34
CA ALA A 104 23.39 9.78 -4.61
C ALA A 104 24.46 8.78 -4.15
N ASP A 105 24.10 7.51 -4.01
CA ASP A 105 24.95 6.41 -3.54
C ASP A 105 25.65 5.65 -4.69
N GLU A 106 25.19 5.82 -5.94
CA GLU A 106 25.87 5.32 -7.15
C GLU A 106 27.35 5.78 -7.24
N ASN A 107 27.75 6.81 -6.50
CA ASN A 107 29.11 7.35 -6.52
C ASN A 107 30.05 6.85 -5.39
N LYS A 108 29.66 5.87 -4.55
CA LYS A 108 30.56 5.38 -3.48
C LYS A 108 30.42 3.88 -3.23
N TYR A 109 31.16 3.08 -4.00
CA TYR A 109 31.71 1.78 -3.59
C TYR A 109 30.77 0.89 -2.75
N GLN A 110 29.78 0.26 -3.39
CA GLN A 110 29.09 -0.86 -2.76
C GLN A 110 29.99 -2.10 -2.76
N VAL A 111 30.97 -2.12 -1.85
CA VAL A 111 31.69 -3.33 -1.46
C VAL A 111 31.14 -3.76 -0.11
N HIS A 112 30.06 -4.55 -0.12
CA HIS A 112 29.73 -5.33 1.07
C HIS A 112 30.55 -6.62 1.03
N SER A 113 31.79 -6.52 1.52
CA SER A 113 32.55 -7.73 1.88
C SER A 113 31.85 -8.37 3.07
N ASN A 114 31.05 -9.40 2.79
CA ASN A 114 30.65 -10.37 3.78
C ASN A 114 31.91 -11.11 4.25
N ASN A 115 32.56 -10.62 5.30
CA ASN A 115 33.56 -11.39 6.04
C ASN A 115 32.86 -12.57 6.71
N ARG A 116 32.74 -13.67 5.97
CA ARG A 116 32.53 -14.99 6.55
C ARG A 116 33.89 -15.44 7.08
N VAL A 117 34.17 -15.09 8.33
CA VAL A 117 35.23 -15.74 9.10
C VAL A 117 34.82 -17.21 9.21
N HIS A 118 35.46 -18.05 8.42
CA HIS A 118 35.43 -19.49 8.64
C HIS A 118 36.46 -19.80 9.73
N ASP A 119 36.01 -19.79 10.98
CA ASP A 119 36.69 -20.56 12.02
C ASP A 119 36.34 -22.03 11.76
N ILE A 120 37.22 -22.74 11.05
CA ILE A 120 37.32 -24.18 11.18
C ILE A 120 38.75 -24.44 11.61
N SER A 121 38.89 -24.71 12.90
CA SER A 121 40.08 -25.15 13.58
C SER A 121 40.83 -26.20 12.74
N ASN A 122 42.06 -25.87 12.35
CA ASN A 122 43.09 -26.88 12.31
C ASN A 122 43.32 -27.31 13.76
N ASP A 123 43.13 -28.59 14.06
CA ASP A 123 44.09 -29.34 14.84
C ASP A 123 43.89 -30.84 14.59
N LEU A 124 45.05 -31.52 14.52
CA LEU A 124 45.31 -32.91 14.14
C LEU A 124 44.62 -33.96 15.02
#